data_AF-A0A535X3G5-F1
#
_entry.id   AF-A0A535X3G5-F1
#
_cell.length_a   1.000
_cell.length_b   1.000
_cell.length_c   1.000
_cell.angle_alpha   90.00
_cell.angle_beta   90.00
_cell.angle_gamma   90.00
#
_symmetry.space_group_name_H-M   'P 1'
#
loop_
_entity.id
_entity.type
_entity.pdbx_description
1 polymer ?
#
loop_
_entity_poly.entity_id
_entity_poly.type
_entity_poly.pdbx_seq_one_letter_code
_entity_poly.pdbx_strand_id
1 'polypeptide(L)'
;MTNHWRDIKHTDLMLINGANPAEAHPVGFQWFLAAKNDPKRGPGSGGGAKIVHADPRFTRTSAMADIYARIRTGTDVAYFGGLINYVLQNNLYHKEYVVNYTNASFLVKKDFAFKDGLFSGYDPATRKYDIASWGYQIDTAASDAYNKAHPPAGGAIATIAKRDMTLQDPQTVFQLMKQHYSRYTPEMVSRITGIPQDQFNRIAQLVGEMGKPDKVMTIVYAVGLTHHTTGGELIRSGAVLQLLLGNMGRPGGGMNAERGHANIQGNTDHAISWEILPGYLQIPAPQRKTIDQYVAAQAPKKFDPHSWNFFGTNYKKFLVSLLKGWYGDAATKANDFAFNFIPKPAQNASWMSIYDQSLKGKMQGLILSGMTATSIGPDSNRVMQALANLKWLVVMDALPTTSSEFWHRPGADPKSIQTEVFLVPTTHWIEKDGSFVNSGRWS
;
A
#
# COMPACT_ATOMS: atom_id res chain seq x y z
N MET A 1 4.81 6.26 -4.76
CA MET A 1 4.13 7.18 -5.66
C MET A 1 3.76 6.46 -6.94
N THR A 2 2.52 6.64 -7.40
CA THR A 2 2.12 6.26 -8.78
C THR A 2 2.77 7.19 -9.81
N ASN A 3 3.02 8.45 -9.42
CA ASN A 3 3.69 9.47 -10.22
C ASN A 3 5.10 9.72 -9.65
N HIS A 4 5.65 10.94 -9.78
CA HIS A 4 6.96 11.32 -9.25
C HIS A 4 6.99 12.78 -8.76
N TRP A 5 8.05 13.17 -8.04
CA TRP A 5 8.15 14.48 -7.36
C TRP A 5 7.84 15.67 -8.27
N ARG A 6 8.53 15.77 -9.41
CA ARG A 6 8.36 16.87 -10.38
C ARG A 6 6.97 16.95 -10.99
N ASP A 7 6.21 15.86 -10.97
CA ASP A 7 4.88 15.79 -11.58
C ASP A 7 3.82 16.52 -10.75
N ILE A 8 4.05 16.67 -9.44
CA ILE A 8 3.14 17.36 -8.51
C ILE A 8 2.84 18.79 -8.97
N LYS A 9 3.77 19.45 -9.65
CA LYS A 9 3.59 20.82 -10.18
C LYS A 9 2.42 20.95 -11.17
N HIS A 10 1.91 19.84 -11.72
CA HIS A 10 0.84 19.80 -12.69
C HIS A 10 -0.56 19.65 -12.06
N THR A 11 -0.65 19.54 -10.75
CA THR A 11 -1.92 19.33 -10.04
C THR A 11 -2.74 20.62 -9.92
N ASP A 12 -4.06 20.50 -9.83
CA ASP A 12 -4.98 21.61 -9.52
C ASP A 12 -5.40 21.62 -8.04
N LEU A 13 -5.32 20.46 -7.38
CA LEU A 13 -5.64 20.30 -5.96
C LEU A 13 -4.74 19.24 -5.34
N MET A 14 -4.14 19.59 -4.20
CA MET A 14 -3.33 18.69 -3.38
C MET A 14 -4.12 18.36 -2.13
N LEU A 15 -4.46 17.08 -1.97
CA LEU A 15 -5.00 16.58 -0.71
C LEU A 15 -3.87 15.88 0.06
N ILE A 16 -3.34 16.56 1.07
CA ILE A 16 -2.29 16.06 1.94
C ILE A 16 -2.93 15.52 3.21
N ASN A 17 -2.85 14.20 3.45
CA ASN A 17 -3.41 13.56 4.63
C ASN A 17 -2.52 12.39 5.06
N GLY A 18 -2.16 12.36 6.34
CA GLY A 18 -1.16 11.43 6.88
C GLY A 18 0.26 11.64 6.33
N ALA A 19 0.59 12.87 5.91
CA ALA A 19 1.93 13.32 5.54
C ALA A 19 2.19 14.75 6.02
N ASN A 20 3.47 15.08 6.17
CA ASN A 20 3.96 16.43 6.50
C ASN A 20 5.14 16.79 5.60
N PRO A 21 4.93 16.91 4.27
CA PRO A 21 6.00 16.98 3.28
C PRO A 21 6.91 18.20 3.40
N ALA A 22 6.44 19.33 3.95
CA ALA A 22 7.30 20.49 4.20
C ALA A 22 8.41 20.21 5.23
N GLU A 23 8.26 19.17 6.06
CA GLU A 23 9.27 18.74 7.04
C GLU A 23 9.92 17.42 6.65
N ALA A 24 9.13 16.44 6.21
CA ALA A 24 9.62 15.10 5.91
C ALA A 24 10.25 14.96 4.51
N HIS A 25 9.83 15.80 3.55
CA HIS A 25 10.28 15.77 2.16
C HIS A 25 10.52 17.19 1.60
N PRO A 26 11.29 18.05 2.31
CA PRO A 26 11.30 19.50 2.08
C PRO A 26 11.75 19.90 0.67
N VAL A 27 12.72 19.18 0.09
CA VAL A 27 13.17 19.44 -1.28
C VAL A 27 12.10 19.04 -2.30
N GLY A 28 11.34 17.98 -2.06
CA GLY A 28 10.20 17.60 -2.91
C GLY A 28 9.08 18.64 -2.86
N PHE A 29 8.89 19.28 -1.70
CA PHE A 29 7.84 20.26 -1.45
C PHE A 29 7.91 21.50 -2.36
N GLN A 30 9.07 21.80 -2.97
CA GLN A 30 9.19 22.86 -3.97
C GLN A 30 8.19 22.71 -5.13
N TRP A 31 7.85 21.47 -5.53
CA TRP A 31 6.91 21.21 -6.62
C TRP A 31 5.46 21.45 -6.24
N PHE A 32 5.13 21.38 -4.95
CA PHE A 32 3.82 21.75 -4.42
C PHE A 32 3.63 23.26 -4.52
N LEU A 33 4.66 24.02 -4.14
CA LEU A 33 4.66 25.47 -4.26
C LEU A 33 4.65 25.93 -5.73
N ALA A 34 5.33 25.19 -6.61
CA ALA A 34 5.27 25.45 -8.05
C ALA A 34 3.83 25.31 -8.59
N ALA A 35 3.08 24.27 -8.20
CA ALA A 35 1.66 24.14 -8.57
C ALA A 35 0.80 25.26 -7.95
N LYS A 36 1.02 25.56 -6.67
CA LYS A 36 0.28 26.61 -5.95
C LYS A 36 0.46 27.99 -6.57
N ASN A 37 1.66 28.28 -7.09
CA ASN A 37 2.00 29.58 -7.67
C ASN A 37 1.77 29.65 -9.19
N ASP A 38 1.43 28.55 -9.86
CA ASP A 38 1.11 28.56 -11.29
C ASP A 38 -0.34 29.02 -11.51
N PRO A 39 -0.58 30.23 -12.08
CA PRO A 39 -1.93 30.76 -12.26
C PRO A 39 -2.78 29.94 -13.24
N LYS A 40 -2.17 29.06 -14.04
CA LYS A 40 -2.90 28.15 -14.95
C LYS A 40 -3.48 26.94 -14.22
N ARG A 41 -3.04 26.67 -12.99
CA ARG A 41 -3.54 25.57 -12.15
C ARG A 41 -4.65 26.05 -11.23
N GLY A 42 -5.40 25.09 -10.71
CA GLY A 42 -6.35 25.30 -9.64
C GLY A 42 -7.78 24.92 -10.01
N PRO A 43 -8.67 24.83 -9.00
CA PRO A 43 -10.12 24.69 -9.20
C PRO A 43 -10.69 25.86 -10.03
N GLY A 44 -11.89 25.68 -10.59
CA GLY A 44 -12.52 26.71 -11.43
C GLY A 44 -11.65 27.12 -12.63
N SER A 45 -11.46 28.43 -12.83
CA SER A 45 -10.73 29.00 -13.96
C SER A 45 -9.21 29.14 -13.73
N GLY A 46 -8.68 28.69 -12.59
CA GLY A 46 -7.26 28.78 -12.26
C GLY A 46 -6.99 29.70 -11.06
N GLY A 47 -5.77 30.27 -10.98
CA GLY A 47 -5.32 31.11 -9.87
C GLY A 47 -4.46 30.39 -8.83
N GLY A 48 -3.87 29.26 -9.18
CA GLY A 48 -2.99 28.47 -8.33
C GLY A 48 -3.65 27.23 -7.77
N ALA A 49 -2.94 26.11 -7.78
CA ALA A 49 -3.39 24.87 -7.16
C ALA A 49 -3.68 25.05 -5.67
N LYS A 50 -4.73 24.42 -5.16
CA LYS A 50 -5.08 24.51 -3.73
C LYS A 50 -4.42 23.38 -2.94
N ILE A 51 -3.98 23.69 -1.73
CA ILE A 51 -3.45 22.72 -0.77
C ILE A 51 -4.46 22.56 0.37
N VAL A 52 -5.00 21.35 0.51
CA VAL A 52 -5.78 20.92 1.67
C VAL A 52 -4.90 20.01 2.50
N HIS A 53 -4.64 20.40 3.76
CA HIS A 53 -3.85 19.60 4.70
C HIS A 53 -4.73 19.14 5.86
N ALA A 54 -5.01 17.84 5.89
CA ALA A 54 -5.76 17.18 6.95
C ALA A 54 -4.80 16.48 7.92
N ASP A 55 -4.57 17.08 9.08
CA ASP A 55 -3.64 16.61 10.11
C ASP A 55 -4.16 16.96 11.52
N PRO A 56 -3.99 16.10 12.54
CA PRO A 56 -4.34 16.43 13.92
C PRO A 56 -3.62 17.68 14.46
N ARG A 57 -2.48 18.05 13.87
CA ARG A 57 -1.62 19.16 14.29
C ARG A 57 -1.53 20.21 13.19
N PHE A 58 -1.34 21.46 13.58
CA PHE A 58 -0.93 22.51 12.65
C PHE A 58 0.59 22.44 12.51
N THR A 59 1.10 22.15 11.30
CA THR A 59 2.53 21.93 11.02
C THR A 59 3.08 22.98 10.05
N ARG A 60 4.36 22.86 9.66
CA ARG A 60 4.92 23.72 8.59
C ARG A 60 4.25 23.49 7.24
N THR A 61 3.71 22.29 7.00
CA THR A 61 2.87 22.04 5.81
C THR A 61 1.55 22.82 5.92
N SER A 62 0.90 22.79 7.10
CA SER A 62 -0.36 23.51 7.32
C SER A 62 -0.20 25.03 7.13
N ALA A 63 0.95 25.59 7.50
CA ALA A 63 1.27 27.00 7.29
C ALA A 63 1.29 27.42 5.81
N MET A 64 1.48 26.47 4.88
CA MET A 64 1.46 26.69 3.44
C MET A 64 0.12 26.30 2.80
N ALA A 65 -0.78 25.68 3.56
CA ALA A 65 -2.06 25.17 3.07
C ALA A 65 -3.08 26.30 2.87
N ASP A 66 -3.96 26.14 1.88
CA ASP A 66 -5.14 27.01 1.73
C ASP A 66 -6.26 26.61 2.70
N ILE A 67 -6.34 25.32 3.04
CA ILE A 67 -7.26 24.79 4.03
C ILE A 67 -6.49 23.83 4.95
N TYR A 68 -6.45 24.15 6.24
CA TYR A 68 -6.05 23.22 7.29
C TYR A 68 -7.30 22.60 7.93
N ALA A 69 -7.46 21.29 7.80
CA ALA A 69 -8.54 20.54 8.44
C ALA A 69 -7.98 19.74 9.62
N ARG A 70 -8.30 20.16 10.86
CA ARG A 70 -7.90 19.41 12.04
C ARG A 70 -8.73 18.13 12.12
N ILE A 71 -8.06 16.98 11.94
CA ILE A 71 -8.69 15.65 11.95
C ILE A 71 -8.24 14.85 13.17
N ARG A 72 -9.16 14.12 13.81
CA ARG A 72 -8.84 13.17 14.88
C ARG A 72 -8.03 11.98 14.33
N THR A 73 -6.94 11.62 15.00
CA THR A 73 -6.09 10.49 14.61
C THR A 73 -6.88 9.19 14.44
N GLY A 74 -6.65 8.48 13.33
CA GLY A 74 -7.27 7.17 13.05
C GLY A 74 -8.70 7.24 12.52
N THR A 75 -9.15 8.41 12.05
CA THR A 75 -10.53 8.63 11.55
C THR A 75 -10.61 8.90 10.06
N ASP A 76 -9.49 8.74 9.34
CA ASP A 76 -9.33 9.10 7.94
C ASP A 76 -10.29 8.34 7.01
N VAL A 77 -10.72 7.12 7.39
CA VAL A 77 -11.73 6.34 6.63
C VAL A 77 -13.07 7.08 6.56
N ALA A 78 -13.46 7.78 7.63
CA ALA A 78 -14.70 8.56 7.62
C ALA A 78 -14.54 9.79 6.72
N TYR A 79 -13.38 10.45 6.76
CA TYR A 79 -13.08 11.58 5.90
C TYR A 79 -13.11 11.20 4.41
N PHE A 80 -12.34 10.19 3.99
CA PHE A 80 -12.37 9.69 2.60
C PHE A 80 -13.74 9.11 2.23
N GLY A 81 -14.39 8.38 3.14
CA GLY A 81 -15.72 7.82 2.91
C GLY A 81 -16.76 8.90 2.64
N GLY A 82 -16.68 10.03 3.36
CA GLY A 82 -17.50 11.20 3.11
C GLY A 82 -17.24 11.83 1.74
N LEU A 83 -15.97 11.99 1.36
CA LEU A 83 -15.61 12.52 0.04
C LEU A 83 -16.12 11.62 -1.10
N ILE A 84 -15.97 10.30 -0.95
CA ILE A 84 -16.50 9.31 -1.90
C ILE A 84 -18.03 9.42 -1.98
N ASN A 85 -18.72 9.47 -0.84
CA ASN A 85 -20.16 9.64 -0.79
C ASN A 85 -20.60 10.92 -1.52
N TYR A 86 -19.96 12.05 -1.22
CA TYR A 86 -20.26 13.33 -1.86
C TYR A 86 -20.10 13.26 -3.38
N VAL A 87 -18.99 12.69 -3.87
CA VAL A 87 -18.75 12.52 -5.32
C VAL A 87 -19.82 11.64 -5.97
N LEU A 88 -20.21 10.53 -5.33
CA LEU A 88 -21.19 9.58 -5.87
C LEU A 88 -22.63 10.11 -5.86
N GLN A 89 -23.05 10.81 -4.80
CA GLN A 89 -24.42 11.34 -4.70
C GLN A 89 -24.65 12.52 -5.63
N ASN A 90 -23.61 13.31 -5.91
CA ASN A 90 -23.69 14.48 -6.77
C ASN A 90 -23.29 14.20 -8.24
N ASN A 91 -23.04 12.94 -8.60
CA ASN A 91 -22.59 12.52 -9.94
C ASN A 91 -21.34 13.27 -10.44
N LEU A 92 -20.40 13.56 -9.53
CA LEU A 92 -19.18 14.33 -9.81
C LEU A 92 -17.98 13.44 -10.21
N TYR A 93 -18.21 12.15 -10.46
CA TYR A 93 -17.17 11.22 -10.89
C TYR A 93 -16.94 11.31 -12.40
N HIS A 94 -15.74 10.98 -12.85
CA HIS A 94 -15.42 10.93 -14.28
C HIS A 94 -16.03 9.69 -14.93
N LYS A 95 -17.27 9.79 -15.42
CA LYS A 95 -18.08 8.64 -15.88
C LYS A 95 -17.36 7.73 -16.88
N GLU A 96 -16.78 8.29 -17.94
CA GLU A 96 -16.08 7.51 -18.97
C GLU A 96 -14.89 6.72 -18.38
N TYR A 97 -14.06 7.38 -17.56
CA TYR A 97 -12.95 6.74 -16.86
C TYR A 97 -13.44 5.61 -15.96
N VAL A 98 -14.46 5.86 -15.14
CA VAL A 98 -15.01 4.89 -14.19
C VAL A 98 -15.53 3.65 -14.91
N VAL A 99 -16.31 3.82 -15.97
CA VAL A 99 -16.90 2.70 -16.73
C VAL A 99 -15.83 1.85 -17.42
N ASN A 100 -14.80 2.47 -17.99
CA ASN A 100 -13.86 1.79 -18.87
C ASN A 100 -12.57 1.31 -18.19
N TYR A 101 -12.09 2.01 -17.16
CA TYR A 101 -10.76 1.77 -16.57
C TYR A 101 -10.80 1.28 -15.12
N THR A 102 -11.99 1.05 -14.58
CA THR A 102 -12.17 0.46 -13.26
C THR A 102 -13.01 -0.80 -13.34
N ASN A 103 -13.16 -1.49 -12.21
CA ASN A 103 -14.06 -2.63 -12.10
C ASN A 103 -15.51 -2.24 -11.78
N ALA A 104 -15.90 -0.97 -11.92
CA ALA A 104 -17.23 -0.45 -11.58
C ALA A 104 -18.38 -1.28 -12.18
N SER A 105 -18.23 -1.76 -13.43
CA SER A 105 -19.26 -2.56 -14.11
C SER A 105 -19.27 -4.04 -13.76
N PHE A 106 -18.30 -4.56 -13.00
CA PHE A 106 -18.22 -5.98 -12.69
C PHE A 106 -19.33 -6.36 -11.70
N LEU A 107 -19.99 -7.50 -11.93
CA LEU A 107 -21.03 -8.00 -11.03
C LEU A 107 -20.42 -8.81 -9.90
N VAL A 108 -20.69 -8.43 -8.66
CA VAL A 108 -20.29 -9.16 -7.44
C VAL A 108 -21.26 -10.30 -7.17
N LYS A 109 -20.78 -11.41 -6.58
CA LYS A 109 -21.63 -12.55 -6.18
C LYS A 109 -22.75 -12.09 -5.23
N LYS A 110 -23.92 -12.74 -5.34
CA LYS A 110 -25.14 -12.37 -4.62
C LYS A 110 -25.04 -12.52 -3.10
N ASP A 111 -24.18 -13.41 -2.62
CA ASP A 111 -23.98 -13.66 -1.18
C ASP A 111 -23.01 -12.64 -0.54
N PHE A 112 -22.46 -11.71 -1.31
CA PHE A 112 -21.73 -10.57 -0.76
C PHE A 112 -22.70 -9.67 0.00
N ALA A 113 -22.41 -9.43 1.27
CA ALA A 113 -23.22 -8.56 2.10
C ALA A 113 -22.35 -7.79 3.08
N PHE A 114 -22.89 -6.68 3.58
CA PHE A 114 -22.31 -5.91 4.66
C PHE A 114 -23.43 -5.49 5.61
N LYS A 115 -23.31 -5.82 6.89
CA LYS A 115 -24.30 -5.51 7.92
C LYS A 115 -23.60 -5.23 9.24
N ASP A 116 -23.98 -4.15 9.91
CA ASP A 116 -23.54 -3.80 11.27
C ASP A 116 -22.01 -3.82 11.48
N GLY A 117 -21.25 -3.38 10.47
CA GLY A 117 -19.79 -3.30 10.55
C GLY A 117 -19.05 -4.56 10.08
N LEU A 118 -19.77 -5.62 9.72
CA LEU A 118 -19.19 -6.90 9.29
C LEU A 118 -19.60 -7.22 7.85
N PHE A 119 -18.64 -7.72 7.07
CA PHE A 119 -18.92 -8.32 5.77
C PHE A 119 -19.45 -9.75 5.91
N SER A 120 -20.01 -10.32 4.85
CA SER A 120 -20.37 -11.75 4.85
C SER A 120 -19.14 -12.64 5.02
N GLY A 121 -19.32 -13.76 5.74
CA GLY A 121 -18.28 -14.74 6.02
C GLY A 121 -17.47 -14.51 7.30
N TYR A 122 -17.85 -13.58 8.17
CA TYR A 122 -17.15 -13.36 9.45
C TYR A 122 -17.36 -14.52 10.42
N ASP A 123 -16.27 -15.08 10.94
CA ASP A 123 -16.26 -16.02 12.06
C ASP A 123 -15.75 -15.33 13.34
N PRO A 124 -16.59 -15.16 14.38
CA PRO A 124 -16.20 -14.50 15.62
C PRO A 124 -15.19 -15.31 16.46
N ALA A 125 -15.15 -16.64 16.33
CA ALA A 125 -14.23 -17.47 17.12
C ALA A 125 -12.79 -17.33 16.64
N THR A 126 -12.59 -17.32 15.32
CA THR A 126 -11.26 -17.16 14.71
C THR A 126 -10.92 -15.72 14.37
N ARG A 127 -11.91 -14.80 14.40
CA ARG A 127 -11.83 -13.40 13.97
C ARG A 127 -11.32 -13.27 12.54
N LYS A 128 -11.74 -14.18 11.66
CA LYS A 128 -11.39 -14.22 10.23
C LYS A 128 -12.63 -14.15 9.35
N TYR A 129 -12.41 -13.83 8.08
CA TYR A 129 -13.43 -13.89 7.06
C TYR A 129 -13.20 -15.08 6.13
N ASP A 130 -14.25 -15.84 5.84
CA ASP A 130 -14.36 -16.58 4.58
C ASP A 130 -14.76 -15.59 3.47
N ILE A 131 -13.88 -15.44 2.49
CA ILE A 131 -14.01 -14.46 1.41
C ILE A 131 -14.64 -15.04 0.14
N ALA A 132 -15.21 -16.25 0.19
CA ALA A 132 -15.78 -16.93 -0.98
C ALA A 132 -16.86 -16.09 -1.70
N SER A 133 -17.62 -15.29 -0.95
CA SER A 133 -18.66 -14.38 -1.47
C SER A 133 -18.09 -13.09 -2.07
N TRP A 134 -16.83 -12.71 -1.80
CA TRP A 134 -16.25 -11.42 -2.22
C TRP A 134 -15.68 -11.45 -3.66
N GLY A 135 -16.06 -12.46 -4.45
CA GLY A 135 -15.67 -12.60 -5.84
C GLY A 135 -16.70 -12.05 -6.82
N TYR A 136 -16.34 -12.04 -8.10
CA TYR A 136 -17.26 -11.70 -9.18
C TYR A 136 -18.14 -12.89 -9.57
N GLN A 137 -19.29 -12.59 -10.16
CA GLN A 137 -20.06 -13.57 -10.92
C GLN A 137 -19.29 -13.91 -12.20
N ILE A 138 -19.16 -15.21 -12.49
CA ILE A 138 -18.40 -15.68 -13.65
C ILE A 138 -19.32 -15.87 -14.84
N ASP A 139 -18.86 -15.45 -16.00
CA ASP A 139 -19.46 -15.76 -17.29
C ASP A 139 -18.78 -17.02 -17.85
N THR A 140 -19.41 -18.18 -17.61
CA THR A 140 -18.87 -19.48 -18.05
C THR A 140 -18.76 -19.55 -19.57
N ALA A 141 -19.75 -19.05 -20.30
CA ALA A 141 -19.74 -19.08 -21.77
C ALA A 141 -18.61 -18.21 -22.34
N ALA A 142 -18.42 -17.00 -21.80
CA ALA A 142 -17.30 -16.14 -22.21
C ALA A 142 -15.94 -16.73 -21.81
N SER A 143 -15.85 -17.37 -20.63
CA SER A 143 -14.63 -18.07 -20.19
C SER A 143 -14.28 -19.22 -21.14
N ASP A 144 -15.24 -20.07 -21.47
CA ASP A 144 -15.05 -21.22 -22.36
C ASP A 144 -14.68 -20.76 -23.77
N ALA A 145 -15.38 -19.75 -24.30
CA ALA A 145 -15.06 -19.17 -25.60
C ALA A 145 -13.64 -18.59 -25.64
N TYR A 146 -13.23 -17.85 -24.60
CA TYR A 146 -11.90 -17.28 -24.51
C TYR A 146 -10.82 -18.37 -24.46
N ASN A 147 -10.99 -19.37 -23.60
CA ASN A 147 -10.02 -20.45 -23.42
C ASN A 147 -9.96 -21.38 -24.64
N LYS A 148 -11.05 -21.52 -25.41
CA LYS A 148 -11.04 -22.22 -26.70
C LYS A 148 -10.26 -21.47 -27.78
N ALA A 149 -10.42 -20.14 -27.85
CA ALA A 149 -9.70 -19.29 -28.80
C ALA A 149 -8.23 -19.08 -28.40
N HIS A 150 -7.92 -19.16 -27.11
CA HIS A 150 -6.59 -18.97 -26.53
C HIS A 150 -6.25 -20.15 -25.61
N PRO A 151 -5.87 -21.31 -26.18
CA PRO A 151 -5.51 -22.48 -25.38
C PRO A 151 -4.43 -22.12 -24.35
N PRO A 152 -4.63 -22.46 -23.06
CA PRO A 152 -3.78 -21.98 -21.98
C PRO A 152 -2.35 -22.53 -22.11
N ALA A 153 -1.40 -21.68 -22.49
CA ALA A 153 0.02 -22.01 -22.45
C ALA A 153 0.47 -22.08 -20.98
N GLY A 154 0.69 -23.30 -20.47
CA GLY A 154 1.14 -23.51 -19.08
C GLY A 154 0.03 -23.51 -18.03
N GLY A 155 -1.22 -23.81 -18.40
CA GLY A 155 -2.29 -24.16 -17.45
C GLY A 155 -3.04 -22.99 -16.79
N ALA A 156 -2.78 -21.75 -17.17
CA ALA A 156 -3.51 -20.59 -16.67
C ALA A 156 -4.85 -20.42 -17.43
N ILE A 157 -5.95 -20.89 -16.82
CA ILE A 157 -7.31 -20.77 -17.35
C ILE A 157 -7.84 -19.35 -17.08
N ALA A 158 -8.37 -18.66 -18.09
CA ALA A 158 -9.05 -17.38 -17.91
C ALA A 158 -10.42 -17.58 -17.25
N THR A 159 -10.80 -16.68 -16.34
CA THR A 159 -12.08 -16.72 -15.63
C THR A 159 -12.78 -15.39 -15.83
N ILE A 160 -13.58 -15.25 -16.88
CA ILE A 160 -14.17 -13.98 -17.29
C ILE A 160 -15.34 -13.62 -16.36
N ALA A 161 -15.36 -12.38 -15.86
CA ALA A 161 -16.42 -11.88 -15.00
C ALA A 161 -17.59 -11.30 -15.81
N LYS A 162 -18.82 -11.43 -15.29
CA LYS A 162 -19.99 -10.73 -15.82
C LYS A 162 -19.85 -9.22 -15.59
N ARG A 163 -20.32 -8.43 -16.56
CA ARG A 163 -20.30 -6.96 -16.50
C ARG A 163 -21.64 -6.35 -16.93
N ASP A 164 -22.03 -5.27 -16.28
CA ASP A 164 -23.09 -4.36 -16.73
C ASP A 164 -22.50 -2.97 -16.97
N MET A 165 -22.28 -2.63 -18.23
CA MET A 165 -21.67 -1.37 -18.63
C MET A 165 -22.57 -0.16 -18.40
N THR A 166 -23.87 -0.37 -18.15
CA THR A 166 -24.81 0.71 -17.79
C THR A 166 -24.71 1.14 -16.32
N LEU A 167 -24.03 0.33 -15.50
CA LEU A 167 -23.90 0.48 -14.05
C LEU A 167 -25.24 0.50 -13.30
N GLN A 168 -26.32 -0.06 -13.87
CA GLN A 168 -27.65 -0.04 -13.26
C GLN A 168 -27.95 -1.30 -12.45
N ASP A 169 -27.33 -2.43 -12.77
CA ASP A 169 -27.51 -3.66 -12.01
C ASP A 169 -27.05 -3.44 -10.55
N PRO A 170 -27.90 -3.75 -9.55
CA PRO A 170 -27.61 -3.52 -8.14
C PRO A 170 -26.39 -4.30 -7.63
N GLN A 171 -25.98 -5.36 -8.34
CA GLN A 171 -24.79 -6.16 -8.03
C GLN A 171 -23.52 -5.64 -8.66
N THR A 172 -23.57 -4.57 -9.45
CA THR A 172 -22.34 -3.93 -9.91
C THR A 172 -21.52 -3.41 -8.74
N VAL A 173 -20.19 -3.47 -8.84
CA VAL A 173 -19.27 -2.86 -7.86
C VAL A 173 -19.66 -1.40 -7.60
N PHE A 174 -20.07 -0.67 -8.65
CA PHE A 174 -20.51 0.72 -8.54
C PHE A 174 -21.71 0.91 -7.60
N GLN A 175 -22.79 0.15 -7.79
CA GLN A 175 -24.01 0.28 -6.97
C GLN A 175 -23.75 -0.16 -5.52
N LEU A 176 -23.03 -1.26 -5.32
CA LEU A 176 -22.66 -1.73 -3.99
C LEU A 176 -21.76 -0.73 -3.25
N MET A 177 -20.83 -0.08 -3.95
CA MET A 177 -19.99 0.98 -3.40
C MET A 177 -20.83 2.21 -3.01
N LYS A 178 -21.74 2.65 -3.89
CA LYS A 178 -22.67 3.76 -3.60
C LYS A 178 -23.51 3.49 -2.36
N GLN A 179 -24.04 2.28 -2.22
CA GLN A 179 -24.75 1.86 -1.02
C GLN A 179 -23.84 1.86 0.21
N HIS A 180 -22.64 1.27 0.13
CA HIS A 180 -21.71 1.14 1.25
C HIS A 180 -21.32 2.51 1.83
N TYR A 181 -21.01 3.48 0.98
CA TYR A 181 -20.54 4.80 1.39
C TYR A 181 -21.67 5.79 1.74
N SER A 182 -22.93 5.48 1.42
CA SER A 182 -24.08 6.36 1.71
C SER A 182 -24.20 6.80 3.19
N ARG A 183 -23.68 5.99 4.11
CA ARG A 183 -23.69 6.21 5.57
C ARG A 183 -22.74 7.32 6.03
N TYR A 184 -21.77 7.74 5.20
CA TYR A 184 -20.81 8.80 5.53
C TYR A 184 -21.34 10.17 5.09
N THR A 185 -22.38 10.64 5.77
CA THR A 185 -22.93 12.01 5.58
C THR A 185 -21.98 13.06 6.18
N PRO A 186 -22.08 14.35 5.80
CA PRO A 186 -21.29 15.42 6.42
C PRO A 186 -21.39 15.43 7.96
N GLU A 187 -22.56 15.17 8.51
CA GLU A 187 -22.79 15.08 9.96
C GLU A 187 -22.03 13.90 10.57
N MET A 188 -22.07 12.73 9.93
CA MET A 188 -21.33 11.54 10.35
C MET A 188 -19.83 11.79 10.31
N VAL A 189 -19.34 12.40 9.22
CA VAL A 189 -17.92 12.75 9.06
C VAL A 189 -17.51 13.70 10.17
N SER A 190 -18.27 14.78 10.39
CA SER A 190 -17.96 15.76 11.43
C SER A 190 -17.91 15.14 12.82
N ARG A 191 -18.91 14.30 13.16
CA ARG A 191 -18.97 13.57 14.43
C ARG A 191 -17.77 12.67 14.65
N ILE A 192 -17.31 11.94 13.63
CA ILE A 192 -16.21 10.99 13.76
C ILE A 192 -14.86 11.71 13.72
N THR A 193 -14.67 12.62 12.78
CA THR A 193 -13.35 13.23 12.47
C THR A 193 -13.06 14.46 13.31
N GLY A 194 -14.09 15.16 13.79
CA GLY A 194 -13.97 16.48 14.41
C GLY A 194 -13.86 17.64 13.40
N ILE A 195 -13.83 17.38 12.09
CA ILE A 195 -13.82 18.43 11.07
C ILE A 195 -15.20 19.12 11.04
N PRO A 196 -15.30 20.45 11.15
CA PRO A 196 -16.58 21.15 11.02
C PRO A 196 -17.26 20.86 9.67
N GLN A 197 -18.60 20.72 9.67
CA GLN A 197 -19.35 20.31 8.47
C GLN A 197 -19.18 21.29 7.30
N ASP A 198 -19.19 22.59 7.57
CA ASP A 198 -18.97 23.65 6.59
C ASP A 198 -17.57 23.54 5.95
N GLN A 199 -16.54 23.27 6.78
CA GLN A 199 -15.19 23.06 6.30
C GLN A 199 -15.08 21.78 5.45
N PHE A 200 -15.69 20.68 5.90
CA PHE A 200 -15.75 19.44 5.13
C PHE A 200 -16.45 19.64 3.78
N ASN A 201 -17.61 20.31 3.76
CA ASN A 201 -18.36 20.58 2.54
C ASN A 201 -17.56 21.43 1.54
N ARG A 202 -16.81 22.44 2.03
CA ARG A 202 -15.91 23.23 1.19
C ARG A 202 -14.82 22.37 0.55
N ILE A 203 -14.23 21.45 1.30
CA ILE A 203 -13.24 20.50 0.77
C ILE A 203 -13.90 19.56 -0.26
N ALA A 204 -15.08 19.02 0.05
CA ALA A 204 -15.80 18.09 -0.82
C ALA A 204 -16.18 18.73 -2.17
N GLN A 205 -16.54 20.03 -2.17
CA GLN A 205 -16.77 20.81 -3.38
C GLN A 205 -15.51 20.88 -4.26
N LEU A 206 -14.36 21.25 -3.67
CA LEU A 206 -13.08 21.29 -4.38
C LEU A 206 -12.69 19.93 -4.96
N VAL A 207 -12.85 18.87 -4.18
CA VAL A 207 -12.57 17.49 -4.62
C VAL A 207 -13.50 17.07 -5.75
N GLY A 208 -14.79 17.39 -5.67
CA GLY A 208 -15.77 17.06 -6.69
C GLY A 208 -15.49 17.71 -8.05
N GLU A 209 -14.92 18.92 -8.08
CA GLU A 209 -14.49 19.55 -9.34
C GLU A 209 -13.41 18.75 -10.07
N MET A 210 -12.62 17.93 -9.35
CA MET A 210 -11.51 17.18 -9.92
C MET A 210 -11.94 15.93 -10.69
N GLY A 211 -13.25 15.64 -10.73
CA GLY A 211 -13.81 14.63 -11.63
C GLY A 211 -14.01 15.15 -13.06
N LYS A 212 -13.79 16.44 -13.32
CA LYS A 212 -13.80 17.01 -14.68
C LYS A 212 -12.56 16.55 -15.47
N PRO A 213 -12.67 16.23 -16.76
CA PRO A 213 -11.54 15.74 -17.57
C PRO A 213 -10.36 16.72 -17.71
N ASP A 214 -10.60 18.01 -17.51
CA ASP A 214 -9.60 19.09 -17.59
C ASP A 214 -9.00 19.47 -16.23
N LYS A 215 -9.45 18.83 -15.14
CA LYS A 215 -8.92 19.02 -13.79
C LYS A 215 -8.25 17.77 -13.27
N VAL A 216 -7.32 17.92 -12.34
CA VAL A 216 -6.62 16.78 -11.74
C VAL A 216 -6.19 17.08 -10.30
N MET A 217 -6.37 16.13 -9.40
CA MET A 217 -5.84 16.21 -8.03
C MET A 217 -4.88 15.09 -7.71
N THR A 218 -3.97 15.36 -6.79
CA THR A 218 -3.08 14.36 -6.20
C THR A 218 -3.37 14.17 -4.72
N ILE A 219 -3.28 12.93 -4.26
CA ILE A 219 -3.31 12.60 -2.82
C ILE A 219 -1.89 12.31 -2.38
N VAL A 220 -1.43 13.02 -1.35
CA VAL A 220 -0.09 12.90 -0.79
C VAL A 220 -0.19 12.34 0.62
N TYR A 221 0.50 11.22 0.87
CA TYR A 221 0.47 10.53 2.15
C TYR A 221 1.78 9.79 2.44
N ALA A 222 2.03 9.51 3.71
CA ALA A 222 3.16 8.73 4.19
C ALA A 222 2.72 7.90 5.40
N VAL A 223 3.50 7.91 6.49
CA VAL A 223 3.27 7.06 7.67
C VAL A 223 1.97 7.35 8.42
N GLY A 224 1.43 8.57 8.31
CA GLY A 224 0.23 8.96 9.03
C GLY A 224 -1.03 8.21 8.61
N LEU A 225 -1.06 7.63 7.40
CA LEU A 225 -2.13 6.72 6.96
C LEU A 225 -1.77 5.23 7.09
N THR A 226 -0.49 4.87 7.24
CA THR A 226 -0.07 3.46 7.18
C THR A 226 0.04 2.80 8.55
N HIS A 227 0.36 3.55 9.61
CA HIS A 227 0.60 3.01 10.96
C HIS A 227 -0.69 2.85 11.79
N HIS A 228 -1.66 2.16 11.21
CA HIS A 228 -2.93 1.82 11.85
C HIS A 228 -3.27 0.35 11.61
N THR A 229 -4.08 -0.26 12.48
CA THR A 229 -4.62 -1.61 12.24
C THR A 229 -5.46 -1.69 10.96
N THR A 230 -5.90 -0.54 10.44
CA THR A 230 -6.70 -0.38 9.21
C THR A 230 -5.95 0.38 8.11
N GLY A 231 -4.62 0.55 8.21
CA GLY A 231 -3.85 1.42 7.30
C GLY A 231 -4.03 1.08 5.81
N GLY A 232 -4.09 -0.20 5.47
CA GLY A 232 -4.39 -0.64 4.10
C GLY A 232 -5.74 -0.15 3.60
N GLU A 233 -6.77 -0.18 4.45
CA GLU A 233 -8.11 0.29 4.12
C GLU A 233 -8.18 1.81 3.94
N LEU A 234 -7.48 2.58 4.78
CA LEU A 234 -7.37 4.03 4.64
C LEU A 234 -6.80 4.41 3.26
N ILE A 235 -5.73 3.75 2.85
CA ILE A 235 -5.09 3.97 1.54
C ILE A 235 -6.03 3.52 0.41
N ARG A 236 -6.75 2.39 0.57
CA ARG A 236 -7.74 1.94 -0.41
C ARG A 236 -8.83 2.98 -0.63
N SER A 237 -9.33 3.62 0.42
CA SER A 237 -10.34 4.68 0.28
C SER A 237 -9.83 5.87 -0.56
N GLY A 238 -8.60 6.34 -0.32
CA GLY A 238 -7.99 7.37 -1.16
C GLY A 238 -7.81 6.94 -2.62
N ALA A 239 -7.40 5.68 -2.86
CA ALA A 239 -7.26 5.14 -4.21
C ALA A 239 -8.60 5.03 -4.94
N VAL A 240 -9.67 4.60 -4.26
CA VAL A 240 -11.04 4.57 -4.80
C VAL A 240 -11.49 5.97 -5.20
N LEU A 241 -11.24 6.98 -4.36
CA LEU A 241 -11.56 8.37 -4.68
C LEU A 241 -10.83 8.84 -5.95
N GLN A 242 -9.52 8.56 -6.07
CA GLN A 242 -8.74 8.92 -7.26
C GLN A 242 -9.23 8.20 -8.53
N LEU A 243 -9.70 6.96 -8.42
CA LEU A 243 -10.29 6.22 -9.55
C LEU A 243 -11.65 6.79 -9.94
N LEU A 244 -12.50 7.17 -8.98
CA LEU A 244 -13.78 7.84 -9.24
C LEU A 244 -13.60 9.16 -9.96
N LEU A 245 -12.58 9.94 -9.59
CA LEU A 245 -12.28 11.22 -10.20
C LEU A 245 -11.48 11.09 -11.50
N GLY A 246 -11.03 9.90 -11.88
CA GLY A 246 -10.22 9.68 -13.08
C GLY A 246 -8.83 10.33 -13.02
N ASN A 247 -8.23 10.41 -11.82
CA ASN A 247 -6.94 11.07 -11.60
C ASN A 247 -5.73 10.12 -11.67
N MET A 248 -5.97 8.81 -11.70
CA MET A 248 -4.90 7.82 -11.77
C MET A 248 -4.33 7.75 -13.20
N GLY A 249 -3.00 7.86 -13.33
CA GLY A 249 -2.30 7.82 -14.62
C GLY A 249 -2.17 9.16 -15.35
N ARG A 250 -2.65 10.27 -14.76
CA ARG A 250 -2.56 11.62 -15.33
C ARG A 250 -1.44 12.44 -14.69
N PRO A 251 -0.78 13.35 -15.45
CA PRO A 251 0.15 14.32 -14.88
C PRO A 251 -0.54 15.19 -13.81
N GLY A 252 0.10 15.36 -12.65
CA GLY A 252 -0.46 16.10 -11.51
C GLY A 252 -1.47 15.30 -10.69
N GLY A 253 -1.68 14.03 -11.01
CA GLY A 253 -2.68 13.16 -10.39
C GLY A 253 -2.10 12.15 -9.40
N GLY A 254 -2.77 11.00 -9.33
CA GLY A 254 -2.26 9.80 -8.68
C GLY A 254 -2.29 9.77 -7.14
N MET A 255 -1.79 8.66 -6.60
CA MET A 255 -1.56 8.42 -5.19
C MET A 255 -0.06 8.56 -4.91
N ASN A 256 0.35 9.72 -4.45
CA ASN A 256 1.74 10.02 -4.13
C ASN A 256 2.07 9.60 -2.70
N ALA A 257 2.23 8.28 -2.55
CA ALA A 257 2.82 7.65 -1.36
C ALA A 257 4.30 8.04 -1.25
N GLU A 258 4.63 8.94 -0.34
CA GLU A 258 5.99 9.44 -0.11
C GLU A 258 6.79 8.43 0.71
N ARG A 259 7.91 7.96 0.16
CA ARG A 259 8.75 6.93 0.79
C ARG A 259 9.70 7.59 1.79
N GLY A 260 10.01 6.88 2.88
CA GLY A 260 10.87 7.34 3.96
C GLY A 260 12.37 7.28 3.61
N HIS A 261 13.07 6.26 4.10
CA HIS A 261 14.51 6.08 3.82
C HIS A 261 14.84 6.16 2.32
N ALA A 262 16.03 6.68 2.01
CA ALA A 262 16.49 6.96 0.65
C ALA A 262 16.31 5.79 -0.33
N ASN A 263 16.44 4.54 0.14
CA ASN A 263 16.32 3.33 -0.66
C ASN A 263 15.23 2.35 -0.17
N ILE A 264 14.24 2.78 0.62
CA ILE A 264 13.21 1.83 1.10
C ILE A 264 12.41 1.22 -0.05
N GLN A 265 12.28 1.94 -1.17
CA GLN A 265 11.71 1.42 -2.41
C GLN A 265 12.58 0.27 -2.95
N GLY A 266 13.89 0.48 -3.13
CA GLY A 266 14.82 -0.56 -3.59
C GLY A 266 14.91 -1.75 -2.64
N ASN A 267 14.94 -1.52 -1.32
CA ASN A 267 14.91 -2.59 -0.32
C ASN A 267 13.65 -3.47 -0.48
N THR A 268 12.50 -2.85 -0.75
CA THR A 268 11.25 -3.57 -1.03
C THR A 268 11.32 -4.30 -2.38
N ASP A 269 11.84 -3.65 -3.43
CA ASP A 269 12.03 -4.23 -4.76
C ASP A 269 12.92 -5.49 -4.72
N HIS A 270 13.94 -5.49 -3.86
CA HIS A 270 14.87 -6.59 -3.61
C HIS A 270 14.46 -7.52 -2.48
N ALA A 271 13.21 -7.41 -1.99
CA ALA A 271 12.63 -8.31 -1.01
C ALA A 271 13.41 -8.44 0.31
N ILE A 272 13.82 -7.30 0.88
CA ILE A 272 14.19 -7.22 2.31
C ILE A 272 12.90 -7.22 3.16
N SER A 273 12.07 -8.24 2.95
CA SER A 273 10.82 -8.52 3.66
C SER A 273 10.54 -10.03 3.65
N TRP A 274 9.80 -10.54 4.62
CA TRP A 274 9.67 -12.00 4.83
C TRP A 274 8.65 -12.66 3.89
N GLU A 275 7.74 -11.87 3.32
CA GLU A 275 6.58 -12.35 2.56
C GLU A 275 6.74 -12.31 1.03
N ILE A 276 7.86 -11.78 0.52
CA ILE A 276 8.13 -11.63 -0.92
C ILE A 276 9.52 -12.13 -1.32
N LEU A 277 9.69 -12.34 -2.62
CA LEU A 277 10.95 -12.56 -3.34
C LEU A 277 11.21 -11.34 -4.25
N PRO A 278 12.46 -11.11 -4.72
CA PRO A 278 12.78 -9.96 -5.56
C PRO A 278 11.84 -9.81 -6.76
N GLY A 279 11.50 -8.56 -7.09
CA GLY A 279 10.52 -8.26 -8.15
C GLY A 279 9.08 -8.55 -7.76
N TYR A 280 8.75 -8.51 -6.46
CA TYR A 280 7.39 -8.66 -5.90
C TYR A 280 6.73 -10.02 -6.17
N LEU A 281 7.52 -11.07 -6.41
CA LEU A 281 7.01 -12.43 -6.39
C LEU A 281 6.65 -12.80 -4.95
N GLN A 282 5.58 -13.57 -4.73
CA GLN A 282 5.20 -13.96 -3.37
C GLN A 282 6.11 -15.08 -2.87
N ILE A 283 6.43 -15.09 -1.57
CA ILE A 283 7.14 -16.23 -1.01
C ILE A 283 6.27 -17.50 -1.13
N PRO A 284 6.79 -18.65 -1.60
CA PRO A 284 6.00 -19.87 -1.70
C PRO A 284 5.59 -20.39 -0.33
N ALA A 285 4.32 -20.76 -0.17
CA ALA A 285 3.84 -21.43 1.04
C ALA A 285 4.40 -22.88 1.13
N PRO A 286 4.60 -23.45 2.33
CA PRO A 286 5.28 -24.74 2.53
C PRO A 286 4.69 -25.93 1.74
N GLN A 287 3.38 -25.91 1.47
CA GLN A 287 2.65 -26.93 0.72
C GLN A 287 2.90 -26.88 -0.79
N ARG A 288 3.48 -25.80 -1.32
CA ARG A 288 3.82 -25.68 -2.75
C ARG A 288 5.18 -26.34 -2.98
N LYS A 289 5.17 -27.50 -3.63
CA LYS A 289 6.36 -28.34 -3.85
C LYS A 289 6.95 -28.20 -5.25
N THR A 290 6.20 -27.65 -6.19
CA THR A 290 6.66 -27.41 -7.57
C THR A 290 6.35 -25.98 -8.02
N ILE A 291 7.08 -25.50 -9.03
CA ILE A 291 6.85 -24.22 -9.69
C ILE A 291 5.42 -24.16 -10.23
N ASP A 292 4.91 -25.24 -10.82
CA ASP A 292 3.55 -25.25 -11.38
C ASP A 292 2.47 -25.10 -10.29
N GLN A 293 2.63 -25.76 -9.15
CA GLN A 293 1.73 -25.58 -8.00
C GLN A 293 1.79 -24.15 -7.45
N TYR A 294 3.00 -23.56 -7.42
CA TYR A 294 3.21 -22.19 -6.99
C TYR A 294 2.56 -21.19 -7.95
N VAL A 295 2.80 -21.32 -9.26
CA VAL A 295 2.25 -20.45 -10.30
C VAL A 295 0.72 -20.54 -10.31
N ALA A 296 0.15 -21.74 -10.26
CA ALA A 296 -1.30 -21.93 -10.23
C ALA A 296 -1.96 -21.27 -9.00
N ALA A 297 -1.24 -21.16 -7.89
CA ALA A 297 -1.74 -20.55 -6.66
C ALA A 297 -1.59 -19.02 -6.66
N GLN A 298 -0.47 -18.50 -7.16
CA GLN A 298 -0.07 -17.10 -6.94
C GLN A 298 -0.18 -16.20 -8.18
N ALA A 299 -0.18 -16.76 -9.38
CA ALA A 299 -0.27 -15.96 -10.59
C ALA A 299 -1.63 -15.25 -10.66
N PRO A 300 -1.67 -13.92 -10.90
CA PRO A 300 -2.92 -13.19 -11.05
C PRO A 300 -3.82 -13.76 -12.16
N LYS A 301 -5.12 -13.87 -11.86
CA LYS A 301 -6.13 -14.39 -12.79
C LYS A 301 -6.63 -13.31 -13.73
N LYS A 302 -6.99 -13.71 -14.96
CA LYS A 302 -7.61 -12.86 -15.97
C LYS A 302 -9.13 -12.87 -15.80
N PHE A 303 -9.71 -11.70 -15.49
CA PHE A 303 -11.16 -11.50 -15.36
C PHE A 303 -11.82 -10.75 -16.52
N ASP A 304 -11.02 -10.23 -17.45
CA ASP A 304 -11.49 -9.49 -18.63
C ASP A 304 -10.79 -10.06 -19.90
N PRO A 305 -11.54 -10.31 -20.99
CA PRO A 305 -10.97 -10.87 -22.21
C PRO A 305 -9.89 -9.95 -22.83
N HIS A 306 -9.99 -8.64 -22.64
CA HIS A 306 -9.05 -7.63 -23.15
C HIS A 306 -7.90 -7.33 -22.19
N SER A 307 -7.92 -7.82 -20.94
CA SER A 307 -6.83 -7.61 -19.99
C SER A 307 -5.52 -8.24 -20.49
N TRP A 308 -4.43 -7.48 -20.57
CA TRP A 308 -3.11 -8.07 -20.86
C TRP A 308 -2.69 -9.11 -19.81
N ASN A 309 -3.05 -8.90 -18.53
CA ASN A 309 -2.66 -9.75 -17.40
C ASN A 309 -1.14 -10.06 -17.39
N PHE A 310 -0.30 -9.04 -17.59
CA PHE A 310 1.14 -9.19 -17.79
C PHE A 310 1.82 -10.03 -16.70
N PHE A 311 1.52 -9.77 -15.43
CA PHE A 311 2.10 -10.50 -14.31
C PHE A 311 1.60 -11.95 -14.24
N GLY A 312 0.29 -12.19 -14.42
CA GLY A 312 -0.24 -13.56 -14.44
C GLY A 312 0.37 -14.41 -15.54
N THR A 313 0.47 -13.86 -16.75
CA THR A 313 1.02 -14.55 -17.93
C THR A 313 2.52 -14.84 -17.83
N ASN A 314 3.29 -13.97 -17.16
CA ASN A 314 4.75 -14.09 -17.10
C ASN A 314 5.30 -14.55 -15.73
N TYR A 315 4.43 -14.85 -14.77
CA TYR A 315 4.81 -15.19 -13.39
C TYR A 315 5.86 -16.31 -13.31
N LYS A 316 5.65 -17.39 -14.06
CA LYS A 316 6.60 -18.52 -14.15
C LYS A 316 7.95 -18.09 -14.71
N LYS A 317 7.96 -17.24 -15.75
CA LYS A 317 9.19 -16.76 -16.39
C LYS A 317 10.01 -15.93 -15.41
N PHE A 318 9.36 -15.06 -14.63
CA PHE A 318 10.02 -14.26 -13.61
C PHE A 318 10.67 -15.15 -12.54
N LEU A 319 9.93 -16.13 -12.02
CA LEU A 319 10.47 -17.05 -11.02
C LEU A 319 11.65 -17.87 -11.56
N VAL A 320 11.51 -18.47 -12.75
CA VAL A 320 12.59 -19.27 -13.34
C VAL A 320 13.83 -18.41 -13.60
N SER A 321 13.65 -17.18 -14.09
CA SER A 321 14.77 -16.26 -14.30
C SER A 321 15.47 -15.89 -12.99
N LEU A 322 14.70 -15.64 -11.92
CA LEU A 322 15.24 -15.38 -10.59
C LEU A 322 16.05 -16.59 -10.08
N LEU A 323 15.49 -17.80 -10.18
CA LEU A 323 16.14 -19.04 -9.75
C LEU A 323 17.43 -19.32 -10.53
N LYS A 324 17.43 -19.11 -11.85
CA LYS A 324 18.64 -19.19 -12.68
C LYS A 324 19.67 -18.13 -12.28
N GLY A 325 19.22 -16.91 -11.91
CA GLY A 325 20.08 -15.86 -11.39
C GLY A 325 20.76 -16.22 -10.07
N TRP A 326 20.07 -16.93 -9.17
CA TRP A 326 20.63 -17.34 -7.87
C TRP A 326 21.51 -18.59 -7.95
N TYR A 327 21.10 -19.59 -8.74
CA TYR A 327 21.70 -20.93 -8.69
C TYR A 327 22.45 -21.32 -9.97
N GLY A 328 22.47 -20.47 -11.00
CA GLY A 328 23.24 -20.69 -12.23
C GLY A 328 22.95 -22.04 -12.88
N ASP A 329 24.00 -22.83 -13.08
CA ASP A 329 23.93 -24.16 -13.71
C ASP A 329 23.21 -25.21 -12.84
N ALA A 330 23.15 -25.02 -11.52
CA ALA A 330 22.44 -25.93 -10.63
C ALA A 330 20.91 -25.84 -10.79
N ALA A 331 20.37 -24.72 -11.29
CA ALA A 331 18.96 -24.59 -11.63
C ALA A 331 18.69 -25.17 -13.03
N THR A 332 18.25 -26.43 -13.08
CA THR A 332 17.94 -27.16 -14.31
C THR A 332 16.47 -27.52 -14.37
N LYS A 333 15.96 -27.87 -15.57
CA LYS A 333 14.58 -28.34 -15.68
C LYS A 333 14.33 -29.64 -14.87
N ALA A 334 15.35 -30.49 -14.74
CA ALA A 334 15.24 -31.79 -14.07
C ALA A 334 14.98 -31.68 -12.56
N ASN A 335 15.44 -30.59 -11.92
CA ASN A 335 15.23 -30.34 -10.48
C ASN A 335 14.28 -29.15 -10.22
N ASP A 336 13.41 -28.86 -11.19
CA ASP A 336 12.45 -27.74 -11.13
C ASP A 336 13.15 -26.40 -10.80
N PHE A 337 14.29 -26.17 -11.44
CA PHE A 337 15.14 -24.98 -11.31
C PHE A 337 15.56 -24.70 -9.87
N ALA A 338 15.80 -25.75 -9.07
CA ALA A 338 16.15 -25.65 -7.65
C ALA A 338 15.09 -24.94 -6.80
N PHE A 339 13.82 -24.95 -7.21
CA PHE A 339 12.70 -24.34 -6.46
C PHE A 339 12.59 -24.82 -5.00
N ASN A 340 13.02 -26.05 -4.73
CA ASN A 340 13.04 -26.62 -3.39
C ASN A 340 14.08 -26.00 -2.46
N PHE A 341 15.07 -25.26 -2.97
CA PHE A 341 16.06 -24.54 -2.16
C PHE A 341 15.50 -23.24 -1.57
N ILE A 342 14.39 -22.71 -2.11
CA ILE A 342 13.73 -21.54 -1.52
C ILE A 342 13.18 -21.91 -0.13
N PRO A 343 13.57 -21.20 0.94
CA PRO A 343 12.97 -21.38 2.27
C PRO A 343 11.51 -20.92 2.24
N LYS A 344 10.62 -21.74 2.81
CA LYS A 344 9.17 -21.52 2.79
C LYS A 344 8.70 -21.27 4.22
N PRO A 345 8.42 -20.01 4.62
CA PRO A 345 8.09 -19.68 6.00
C PRO A 345 6.78 -20.38 6.40
N ALA A 346 6.83 -21.15 7.49
CA ALA A 346 5.65 -21.84 8.02
C ALA A 346 4.77 -20.92 8.89
N GLN A 347 5.33 -19.81 9.37
CA GLN A 347 4.70 -18.88 10.30
C GLN A 347 5.07 -17.44 9.94
N ASN A 348 4.34 -16.49 10.52
CA ASN A 348 4.61 -15.06 10.39
C ASN A 348 6.01 -14.71 10.96
N ALA A 349 6.84 -14.06 10.16
CA ALA A 349 8.18 -13.58 10.55
C ALA A 349 8.30 -12.05 10.48
N SER A 350 7.18 -11.35 10.66
CA SER A 350 7.15 -9.88 10.72
C SER A 350 7.86 -9.36 11.98
N TRP A 351 8.15 -8.05 11.96
CA TRP A 351 8.78 -7.31 13.07
C TRP A 351 8.27 -7.71 14.45
N MET A 352 6.95 -7.62 14.68
CA MET A 352 6.38 -7.92 15.99
C MET A 352 6.55 -9.40 16.37
N SER A 353 6.46 -10.30 15.38
CA SER A 353 6.60 -11.74 15.60
C SER A 353 8.01 -12.10 16.06
N ILE A 354 9.06 -11.55 15.43
CA ILE A 354 10.44 -11.90 15.80
C ILE A 354 10.77 -11.49 17.25
N TYR A 355 10.38 -10.29 17.69
CA TYR A 355 10.63 -9.88 19.09
C TYR A 355 9.75 -10.67 20.07
N ASP A 356 8.52 -11.02 19.70
CA ASP A 356 7.68 -11.91 20.52
C ASP A 356 8.27 -13.32 20.66
N GLN A 357 8.83 -13.91 19.59
CA GLN A 357 9.53 -15.19 19.65
C GLN A 357 10.78 -15.13 20.52
N SER A 358 11.53 -14.03 20.43
CA SER A 358 12.70 -13.77 21.28
C SER A 358 12.32 -13.65 22.77
N LEU A 359 11.25 -12.91 23.09
CA LEU A 359 10.72 -12.85 24.47
C LEU A 359 10.30 -14.23 25.00
N LYS A 360 9.82 -15.11 24.13
CA LYS A 360 9.45 -16.50 24.45
C LYS A 360 10.65 -17.47 24.49
N GLY A 361 11.88 -16.98 24.32
CA GLY A 361 13.09 -17.81 24.32
C GLY A 361 13.22 -18.73 23.09
N LYS A 362 12.49 -18.44 22.01
CA LYS A 362 12.46 -19.26 20.77
C LYS A 362 13.42 -18.77 19.69
N MET A 363 14.12 -17.66 19.91
CA MET A 363 15.15 -17.14 19.02
C MET A 363 16.50 -17.15 19.71
N GLN A 364 17.53 -17.63 19.01
CA GLN A 364 18.90 -17.62 19.53
C GLN A 364 19.65 -16.34 19.19
N GLY A 365 19.36 -15.72 18.04
CA GLY A 365 20.01 -14.47 17.69
C GLY A 365 19.32 -13.70 16.59
N LEU A 366 19.86 -12.51 16.33
CA LEU A 366 19.30 -11.52 15.42
C LEU A 366 20.43 -10.77 14.72
N ILE A 367 20.23 -10.43 13.45
CA ILE A 367 21.09 -9.52 12.69
C ILE A 367 20.30 -8.25 12.40
N LEU A 368 20.85 -7.11 12.81
CA LEU A 368 20.35 -5.78 12.51
C LEU A 368 21.34 -5.11 11.56
N SER A 369 20.94 -4.92 10.31
CA SER A 369 21.80 -4.30 9.28
C SER A 369 21.24 -2.94 8.86
N GLY A 370 21.96 -1.87 9.19
CA GLY A 370 21.55 -0.48 8.95
C GLY A 370 20.24 -0.11 9.65
N MET A 371 20.03 -0.65 10.86
CA MET A 371 18.75 -0.53 11.58
C MET A 371 18.93 -0.56 13.10
N THR A 372 18.24 0.33 13.80
CA THR A 372 18.19 0.37 15.27
C THR A 372 16.81 0.00 15.80
N ALA A 373 16.64 -1.25 16.22
CA ALA A 373 15.37 -1.77 16.67
C ALA A 373 14.81 -1.08 17.92
N THR A 374 15.69 -0.68 18.83
CA THR A 374 15.29 -0.11 20.13
C THR A 374 14.68 1.28 20.01
N SER A 375 14.94 2.01 18.92
CA SER A 375 14.43 3.36 18.69
C SER A 375 13.25 3.43 17.71
N ILE A 376 12.99 2.37 16.94
CA ILE A 376 11.95 2.37 15.90
C ILE A 376 10.78 1.43 16.19
N GLY A 377 10.95 0.49 17.13
CA GLY A 377 9.89 -0.43 17.54
C GLY A 377 8.77 0.28 18.32
N PRO A 378 7.55 -0.29 18.36
CA PRO A 378 6.40 0.34 19.04
C PRO A 378 6.51 0.34 20.57
N ASP A 379 7.35 -0.51 21.14
CA ASP A 379 7.62 -0.60 22.59
C ASP A 379 9.11 -0.88 22.79
N SER A 380 9.89 0.18 23.00
CA SER A 380 11.34 0.10 23.20
C SER A 380 11.73 -0.78 24.37
N ASN A 381 10.95 -0.78 25.47
CA ASN A 381 11.25 -1.57 26.66
C ASN A 381 11.15 -3.07 26.36
N ARG A 382 10.08 -3.48 25.68
CA ARG A 382 9.92 -4.88 25.26
C ARG A 382 10.93 -5.30 24.21
N VAL A 383 11.26 -4.43 23.25
CA VAL A 383 12.33 -4.73 22.27
C VAL A 383 13.66 -4.93 22.99
N MET A 384 14.02 -4.06 23.93
CA MET A 384 15.25 -4.17 24.70
C MET A 384 15.29 -5.41 25.61
N GLN A 385 14.14 -5.86 26.13
CA GLN A 385 14.03 -7.15 26.83
C GLN A 385 14.19 -8.34 25.88
N ALA A 386 13.59 -8.27 24.69
CA ALA A 386 13.75 -9.29 23.66
C ALA A 386 15.24 -9.44 23.29
N LEU A 387 15.92 -8.33 23.01
CA LEU A 387 17.36 -8.35 22.72
C LEU A 387 18.17 -9.01 23.84
N ALA A 388 17.81 -8.79 25.12
CA ALA A 388 18.49 -9.42 26.27
C ALA A 388 18.26 -10.93 26.40
N ASN A 389 17.21 -11.47 25.77
CA ASN A 389 16.91 -12.91 25.76
C ASN A 389 17.65 -13.66 24.64
N LEU A 390 18.33 -12.95 23.75
CA LEU A 390 19.12 -13.57 22.68
C LEU A 390 20.44 -14.12 23.24
N LYS A 391 20.95 -15.18 22.62
CA LYS A 391 22.32 -15.65 22.85
C LYS A 391 23.33 -14.73 22.18
N TRP A 392 23.03 -14.27 20.96
CA TRP A 392 23.89 -13.36 20.20
C TRP A 392 23.10 -12.32 19.41
N LEU A 393 23.70 -11.16 19.20
CA LEU A 393 23.19 -10.05 18.40
C LEU A 393 24.31 -9.52 17.50
N VAL A 394 24.06 -9.43 16.20
CA VAL A 394 24.96 -8.75 15.27
C VAL A 394 24.32 -7.43 14.86
N VAL A 395 25.04 -6.33 15.05
CA VAL A 395 24.67 -5.00 14.56
C VAL A 395 25.67 -4.59 13.51
N MET A 396 25.22 -4.37 12.28
CA MET A 396 26.01 -3.83 11.19
C MET A 396 25.58 -2.40 10.95
N ASP A 397 26.42 -1.43 11.32
CA ASP A 397 26.11 -0.02 11.19
C ASP A 397 27.40 0.81 11.04
N ALA A 398 27.30 2.00 10.46
CA ALA A 398 28.43 2.92 10.37
C ALA A 398 28.72 3.61 11.71
N LEU A 399 27.74 3.63 12.62
CA LEU A 399 27.82 4.29 13.91
C LEU A 399 27.33 3.36 15.03
N PRO A 400 27.78 3.55 16.29
CA PRO A 400 27.10 2.96 17.44
C PRO A 400 25.62 3.36 17.47
N THR A 401 24.76 2.41 17.82
CA THR A 401 23.31 2.61 17.87
C THR A 401 22.76 2.22 19.24
N THR A 402 21.57 2.71 19.57
CA THR A 402 20.84 2.25 20.77
C THR A 402 20.57 0.74 20.78
N SER A 403 20.70 0.05 19.64
CA SER A 403 20.61 -1.40 19.55
C SER A 403 21.94 -2.11 19.81
N SER A 404 23.08 -1.56 19.38
CA SER A 404 24.40 -2.14 19.72
C SER A 404 24.76 -1.96 21.20
N GLU A 405 24.12 -0.99 21.84
CA GLU A 405 24.40 -0.53 23.20
C GLU A 405 23.27 -0.85 24.19
N PHE A 406 22.30 -1.68 23.79
CA PHE A 406 21.06 -1.91 24.55
C PHE A 406 21.28 -2.49 25.97
N TRP A 407 22.44 -3.11 26.22
CA TRP A 407 22.80 -3.79 27.46
C TRP A 407 23.26 -2.83 28.58
N HIS A 408 23.63 -1.59 28.24
CA HIS A 408 23.93 -0.53 29.23
C HIS A 408 22.91 0.61 29.18
N ARG A 409 21.68 0.31 28.73
CA ARG A 409 20.54 1.24 28.80
C ARG A 409 20.27 1.70 30.24
N PRO A 410 19.63 2.86 30.45
CA PRO A 410 19.21 3.30 31.78
C PRO A 410 18.42 2.21 32.53
N GLY A 411 18.85 1.88 33.74
CA GLY A 411 18.19 0.88 34.60
C GLY A 411 18.52 -0.59 34.28
N ALA A 412 19.41 -0.89 33.33
CA ALA A 412 19.92 -2.24 33.15
C ALA A 412 21.10 -2.54 34.08
N ASP A 413 21.21 -3.79 34.52
CA ASP A 413 22.46 -4.36 35.05
C ASP A 413 23.13 -5.16 33.92
N PRO A 414 24.24 -4.67 33.34
CA PRO A 414 24.97 -5.41 32.31
C PRO A 414 25.35 -6.83 32.73
N LYS A 415 25.58 -7.09 34.03
CA LYS A 415 25.94 -8.42 34.52
C LYS A 415 24.80 -9.43 34.40
N SER A 416 23.55 -8.97 34.33
CA SER A 416 22.38 -9.84 34.16
C SER A 416 22.06 -10.14 32.70
N ILE A 417 22.73 -9.48 31.74
CA ILE A 417 22.47 -9.64 30.30
C ILE A 417 23.57 -10.49 29.68
N GLN A 418 23.21 -11.66 29.18
CA GLN A 418 24.17 -12.66 28.67
C GLN A 418 24.28 -12.67 27.14
N THR A 419 23.61 -11.75 26.45
CA THR A 419 23.66 -11.64 24.99
C THR A 419 25.04 -11.20 24.54
N GLU A 420 25.70 -12.00 23.72
CA GLU A 420 26.94 -11.62 23.06
C GLU A 420 26.64 -10.65 21.91
N VAL A 421 27.25 -9.46 21.92
CA VAL A 421 26.98 -8.41 20.93
C VAL A 421 28.19 -8.18 20.03
N PHE A 422 27.99 -8.31 18.74
CA PHE A 422 28.96 -7.99 17.70
C PHE A 422 28.56 -6.69 17.00
N LEU A 423 29.33 -5.63 17.16
CA LEU A 423 29.22 -4.42 16.34
C LEU A 423 30.20 -4.52 15.17
N VAL A 424 29.66 -4.63 13.96
CA VAL A 424 30.43 -4.70 12.72
C VAL A 424 30.35 -3.33 12.04
N PRO A 425 31.44 -2.54 12.01
CA PRO A 425 31.42 -1.23 11.38
C PRO A 425 31.24 -1.36 9.85
N THR A 426 30.31 -0.60 9.28
CA THR A 426 30.02 -0.59 7.84
C THR A 426 30.33 0.77 7.20
N THR A 427 30.49 0.80 5.88
CA THR A 427 30.67 2.04 5.13
C THR A 427 29.42 2.92 5.11
N HIS A 428 29.64 4.23 5.11
CA HIS A 428 28.61 5.23 4.84
C HIS A 428 28.33 5.34 3.33
N TRP A 429 27.20 5.98 2.94
CA TRP A 429 26.78 6.01 1.54
C TRP A 429 27.73 6.76 0.60
N ILE A 430 28.57 7.65 1.13
CA ILE A 430 29.57 8.42 0.35
C ILE A 430 30.86 7.64 0.07
N GLU A 431 31.03 6.48 0.71
CA GLU A 431 32.29 5.71 0.70
C GLU A 431 32.23 4.50 -0.25
N LYS A 432 31.12 4.34 -0.98
CA LYS A 432 30.92 3.26 -1.94
C LYS A 432 30.11 3.74 -3.13
N ASP A 433 30.32 3.08 -4.26
CA ASP A 433 29.44 3.15 -5.41
C ASP A 433 28.18 2.28 -5.19
N GLY A 434 27.15 2.55 -5.99
CA GLY A 434 25.88 1.82 -5.94
C GLY A 434 24.71 2.65 -6.42
N SER A 435 23.51 2.09 -6.31
CA SER A 435 22.25 2.74 -6.69
C SER A 435 21.27 2.81 -5.53
N PHE A 436 20.42 3.84 -5.55
CA PHE A 436 19.25 3.95 -4.69
C PHE A 436 18.02 4.21 -5.53
N VAL A 437 16.92 3.54 -5.19
CA VAL A 437 15.63 3.76 -5.82
C VAL A 437 14.83 4.76 -4.99
N ASN A 438 14.60 5.94 -5.55
CA ASN A 438 13.84 6.99 -4.86
C ASN A 438 12.32 6.71 -4.85
N SER A 439 11.56 7.59 -4.19
CA SER A 439 10.10 7.51 -4.10
C SER A 439 9.36 7.55 -5.47
N GLY A 440 9.98 8.09 -6.52
CA GLY A 440 9.48 8.11 -7.90
C GLY A 440 9.89 6.89 -8.73
N ARG A 441 10.56 5.90 -8.12
CA ARG A 441 11.13 4.69 -8.75
C ARG A 441 12.33 4.97 -9.67
N TRP A 442 13.04 6.09 -9.47
CA TRP A 442 14.29 6.37 -10.18
C TRP A 442 15.43 5.70 -9.44
N SER A 443 16.14 4.80 -10.13
CA SER A 443 17.29 4.04 -9.61
C SER A 443 18.61 4.66 -9.99
#